data_AF-A0A7T5E164-F1
#
_entry.id   AF-A0A7T5E164-F1
#
_cell.length_a   1.000
_cell.length_b   1.000
_cell.length_c   1.000
_cell.angle_alpha   90.00
_cell.angle_beta   90.00
_cell.angle_gamma   90.00
#
_symmetry.space_group_name_H-M   'P 1'
#
loop_
_entity.id
_entity.type
_entity.pdbx_description
1 polymer ?
#
loop_
_entity_poly.entity_id
_entity_poly.type
_entity_poly.pdbx_seq_one_letter_code
_entity_poly.pdbx_strand_id
1 'polypeptide(L)'
;MIKARYPDTWPAIALAVKAKANWCCQECGRPCQRPDESPEHFQQRIGKAKPRQYLLTVAHLDQDPTNCSEDNLKALCTVCHLRYDRQFRAKQRALKREWFGQLNLMEAME
;
A
#
# COMPACT_ATOMS: atom_id res chain seq x y z
N MET A 1 -8.69 -2.17 2.79
CA MET A 1 -7.83 -2.84 3.78
C MET A 1 -8.71 -3.32 4.92
N ILE A 2 -8.57 -4.58 5.34
CA ILE A 2 -9.13 -5.10 6.59
C ILE A 2 -7.96 -5.09 7.57
N LYS A 3 -7.94 -4.14 8.51
CA LYS A 3 -6.78 -3.94 9.40
C LYS A 3 -6.51 -5.17 10.27
N ALA A 4 -7.55 -5.89 10.68
CA ALA A 4 -7.45 -7.10 11.50
C ALA A 4 -6.69 -8.27 10.85
N ARG A 5 -6.42 -8.24 9.54
CA ARG A 5 -5.61 -9.25 8.86
C ARG A 5 -4.10 -9.00 8.95
N TYR A 6 -3.71 -7.80 9.38
CA TYR A 6 -2.31 -7.41 9.49
C TYR A 6 -1.81 -7.72 10.90
N PRO A 7 -0.53 -8.09 11.07
CA PRO A 7 0.05 -8.23 12.40
C PRO A 7 0.10 -6.88 13.12
N ASP A 8 0.08 -6.89 14.46
CA ASP A 8 0.14 -5.68 15.28
C ASP A 8 1.43 -4.88 15.06
N THR A 9 2.51 -5.57 14.67
CA THR A 9 3.83 -4.99 14.35
C THR A 9 3.89 -4.31 12.97
N TRP A 10 2.82 -4.40 12.16
CA TRP A 10 2.78 -3.83 10.81
C TRP A 10 3.24 -2.37 10.71
N PRO A 11 2.86 -1.44 11.63
CA PRO A 11 3.34 -0.06 11.57
C PRO A 11 4.87 0.06 11.61
N ALA A 12 5.54 -0.77 12.43
CA ALA A 12 6.99 -0.79 12.53
C ALA A 12 7.64 -1.39 11.28
N ILE A 13 7.10 -2.49 10.76
CA ILE A 13 7.55 -3.14 9.52
C ILE A 13 7.43 -2.17 8.34
N ALA A 14 6.27 -1.54 8.19
CA ALA A 14 6.03 -0.59 7.11
C ALA A 14 6.96 0.63 7.19
N LEU A 15 7.29 1.11 8.39
CA LEU A 15 8.26 2.17 8.58
C LEU A 15 9.67 1.72 8.16
N ALA A 16 10.11 0.55 8.60
CA ALA A 16 11.43 -0.01 8.25
C ALA A 16 11.60 -0.19 6.74
N VAL A 17 10.59 -0.69 6.04
CA VAL A 17 10.62 -0.86 4.57
C VAL A 17 10.72 0.49 3.85
N LYS A 18 9.93 1.49 4.28
CA LYS A 18 10.03 2.86 3.73
C LYS A 18 11.39 3.48 4.00
N ALA A 19 11.97 3.18 5.17
CA ALA A 19 13.30 3.63 5.54
C ALA A 19 14.41 3.04 4.69
N LYS A 20 14.39 1.73 4.50
CA LYS A 20 15.32 1.03 3.61
C LYS A 20 15.24 1.55 2.17
N ALA A 21 14.05 1.99 1.74
CA ALA A 21 13.84 2.59 0.42
C ALA A 21 14.21 4.09 0.33
N ASN A 22 14.75 4.71 1.38
CA ASN A 22 15.07 6.14 1.46
C ASN A 22 13.90 7.05 1.05
N TRP A 23 12.68 6.63 1.39
CA TRP A 23 11.45 7.32 0.98
C TRP A 23 11.28 7.49 -0.53
N CYS A 24 11.89 6.62 -1.33
CA CYS A 24 11.74 6.57 -2.77
C CYS A 24 10.91 5.36 -3.19
N CYS A 25 10.11 5.53 -4.24
CA CYS A 25 9.36 4.42 -4.82
C CYS A 25 10.32 3.42 -5.48
N GLN A 26 10.27 2.15 -5.08
CA GLN A 26 11.10 1.08 -5.63
C GLN A 26 10.68 0.63 -7.05
N GLU A 27 9.61 1.19 -7.61
CA GLU A 27 9.17 0.91 -8.98
C GLU A 27 9.60 2.00 -9.96
N CYS A 28 9.37 3.27 -9.61
CA CYS A 28 9.59 4.39 -10.53
C CYS A 28 10.64 5.39 -10.04
N GLY A 29 11.31 5.11 -8.92
CA GLY A 29 12.38 5.94 -8.36
C GLY A 29 11.95 7.28 -7.75
N ARG A 30 10.68 7.70 -7.93
CA ARG A 30 10.25 9.04 -7.49
C ARG A 30 10.42 9.22 -5.97
N PRO A 31 10.90 10.38 -5.51
CA PRO A 31 10.95 10.67 -4.08
C PRO A 31 9.54 10.95 -3.55
N CYS A 32 9.18 10.34 -2.42
CA CYS A 32 7.92 10.55 -1.72
C CYS A 32 8.11 11.42 -0.48
N GLN A 33 7.00 11.86 0.12
CA GLN A 33 7.02 12.69 1.32
C GLN A 33 7.62 11.94 2.51
N ARG A 34 8.57 12.57 3.20
CA ARG A 34 9.16 12.04 4.44
C ARG A 34 8.37 12.49 5.68
N PRO A 35 8.38 11.72 6.79
CA PRO A 35 7.66 12.09 8.01
C PRO A 35 8.22 13.35 8.69
N ASP A 36 9.50 13.64 8.49
CA ASP A 36 10.22 14.79 9.01
C ASP A 36 10.17 16.02 8.07
N GLU A 37 9.48 15.91 6.93
CA GLU A 37 9.40 16.96 5.91
C GLU A 37 8.07 17.73 6.02
N SER A 38 8.14 19.06 6.13
CA SER A 38 6.93 19.90 6.11
C SER A 38 6.23 19.82 4.74
N PRO A 39 4.89 20.00 4.69
CA PRO A 39 4.16 20.02 3.42
C PRO A 39 4.70 21.05 2.42
N GLU A 40 5.18 22.20 2.89
CA GLU A 40 5.72 23.28 2.06
C GLU A 40 7.05 22.87 1.43
N HIS A 41 7.98 22.33 2.22
CA HIS A 41 9.27 21.85 1.71
C HIS A 41 9.07 20.70 0.72
N PHE A 42 8.14 19.79 1.04
CA PHE A 42 7.78 18.71 0.13
C PHE A 42 7.22 19.23 -1.20
N GLN A 43 6.31 20.21 -1.16
CA GLN A 43 5.71 20.82 -2.35
C GLN A 43 6.78 21.50 -3.22
N GLN A 44 7.75 22.17 -2.61
CA GLN A 44 8.89 22.78 -3.33
C GLN A 44 9.70 21.71 -4.07
N ARG A 45 9.93 20.54 -3.45
CA ARG A 45 10.74 19.46 -4.01
C ARG A 45 10.08 18.74 -5.19
N ILE A 46 8.75 18.63 -5.19
CA ILE A 46 7.99 17.97 -6.27
C ILE A 46 7.45 18.94 -7.34
N GLY A 47 7.57 20.25 -7.14
CA GLY A 47 7.09 21.28 -8.07
C GLY A 47 5.56 21.33 -8.20
N LYS A 48 5.03 21.58 -9.40
CA LYS A 48 3.58 21.67 -9.68
C LYS A 48 2.89 20.28 -9.75
N ALA A 49 3.21 19.38 -8.84
CA ALA A 49 2.65 18.03 -8.80
C ALA A 49 1.63 17.85 -7.66
N LYS A 50 0.80 16.81 -7.75
CA LYS A 50 -0.23 16.50 -6.75
C LYS A 50 0.39 15.72 -5.56
N PRO A 51 0.50 16.28 -4.34
CA PRO A 51 1.19 15.64 -3.22
C PRO A 51 0.72 14.22 -2.90
N ARG A 52 -0.59 13.96 -3.01
CA ARG A 52 -1.20 12.63 -2.74
C ARG A 52 -0.64 11.49 -3.60
N GLN A 53 -0.13 11.81 -4.79
CA GLN A 53 0.49 10.81 -5.68
C GLN A 53 1.90 10.39 -5.23
N TYR A 54 2.48 11.13 -4.30
CA TYR A 54 3.83 10.97 -3.77
C TYR A 54 3.80 10.56 -2.29
N LEU A 55 2.71 9.92 -1.84
CA LEU A 55 2.71 9.21 -0.56
C LEU A 55 3.33 7.83 -0.76
N LEU A 56 4.28 7.48 0.09
CA LEU A 56 4.91 6.16 0.08
C LEU A 56 4.09 5.18 0.92
N THR A 57 3.75 4.07 0.30
CA THR A 57 3.01 2.96 0.86
C THR A 57 3.83 1.68 0.73
N VAL A 58 3.44 0.61 1.43
CA VAL A 58 4.08 -0.69 1.31
C VAL A 58 3.06 -1.67 0.75
N ALA A 59 3.42 -2.34 -0.33
CA ALA A 59 2.62 -3.36 -0.98
C ALA A 59 3.15 -4.76 -0.61
N HIS A 60 2.22 -5.69 -0.38
CA HIS A 60 2.51 -7.12 -0.33
C HIS A 60 2.42 -7.65 -1.77
N LEU A 61 3.49 -8.25 -2.27
CA LEU A 61 3.54 -8.73 -3.65
C LEU A 61 2.57 -9.89 -3.88
N ASP A 62 2.42 -10.77 -2.91
CA ASP A 62 1.43 -11.87 -2.91
C ASP A 62 0.00 -11.47 -2.51
N GLN A 63 -0.20 -10.22 -2.05
CA GLN A 63 -1.47 -9.71 -1.50
C GLN A 63 -1.96 -10.41 -0.21
N ASP A 64 -1.08 -11.12 0.48
CA ASP A 64 -1.32 -11.67 1.82
C ASP A 64 -0.79 -10.70 2.89
N PRO A 65 -1.67 -10.04 3.67
CA PRO A 65 -1.26 -9.14 4.75
C PRO A 65 -0.46 -9.78 5.88
N THR A 66 -0.41 -11.11 5.96
CA THR A 66 0.32 -11.84 7.00
C THR A 66 1.77 -12.14 6.59
N ASN A 67 2.06 -12.18 5.29
CA ASN A 67 3.40 -12.45 4.78
C ASN A 67 4.26 -11.17 4.76
N CYS A 68 4.85 -10.85 5.91
CA CYS A 68 5.71 -9.68 6.08
C CYS A 68 7.19 -9.92 5.77
N SER A 69 7.53 -10.96 5.00
CA SER A 69 8.92 -11.20 4.59
C SER A 69 9.44 -10.04 3.74
N GLU A 70 10.70 -9.65 3.93
CA GLU A 70 11.27 -8.45 3.29
C GLU A 70 11.23 -8.52 1.75
N ASP A 71 11.37 -9.71 1.18
CA ASP A 71 11.29 -9.96 -0.27
C ASP A 71 9.85 -9.91 -0.83
N ASN A 72 8.84 -10.07 0.02
CA ASN A 72 7.43 -9.91 -0.33
C ASN A 72 6.93 -8.45 -0.19
N LEU A 73 7.71 -7.57 0.44
CA LEU A 73 7.32 -6.18 0.68
C LEU A 73 8.01 -5.23 -0.29
N LYS A 74 7.22 -4.33 -0.89
CA LYS A 74 7.74 -3.29 -1.80
C LYS A 74 7.23 -1.91 -1.43
N ALA A 75 8.14 -0.96 -1.25
CA ALA A 75 7.82 0.45 -1.04
C ALA A 75 7.40 1.11 -2.36
N LEU A 76 6.12 1.43 -2.49
CA LEU A 76 5.52 1.98 -3.70
C LEU A 76 4.80 3.30 -3.43
N CYS A 77 4.95 4.27 -4.32
CA CYS A 77 4.09 5.45 -4.29
C CYS A 77 2.63 5.06 -4.55
N THR A 78 1.68 5.89 -4.14
CA THR A 78 0.24 5.67 -4.37
C THR A 78 -0.09 5.26 -5.81
N VAL A 79 0.53 5.89 -6.81
CA VAL A 79 0.24 5.60 -8.23
C VAL A 79 0.71 4.19 -8.63
N CYS A 80 1.97 3.85 -8.34
CA CYS A 80 2.51 2.53 -8.65
C CYS A 80 1.80 1.43 -7.85
N HIS A 81 1.48 1.66 -6.58
CA HIS A 81 0.73 0.70 -5.76
C HIS A 81 -0.65 0.43 -6.36
N LEU A 82 -1.42 1.48 -6.69
CA LEU A 82 -2.75 1.32 -7.28
C LEU A 82 -2.72 0.66 -8.67
N ARG A 83 -1.62 0.83 -9.41
CA ARG A 83 -1.38 0.13 -10.68
C ARG A 83 -1.13 -1.35 -10.44
N TYR A 84 -0.26 -1.69 -9.48
CA TYR A 84 0.01 -3.07 -9.08
C TYR A 84 -1.26 -3.78 -8.61
N ASP A 85 -2.02 -3.15 -7.73
CA ASP A 85 -3.25 -3.71 -7.15
C ASP A 85 -4.39 -3.88 -8.15
N ARG A 86 -4.31 -3.25 -9.34
CA ARG A 86 -5.40 -3.24 -10.33
C ARG A 86 -5.88 -4.65 -10.66
N GLN A 87 -4.96 -5.61 -10.81
CA GLN A 87 -5.26 -7.00 -11.14
C GLN A 87 -5.97 -7.74 -10.00
N PHE A 88 -5.76 -7.34 -8.74
CA PHE A 88 -6.32 -8.01 -7.57
C PHE A 88 -7.64 -7.40 -7.09
N ARG A 89 -8.08 -6.27 -7.67
CA ARG A 89 -9.26 -5.53 -7.16
C ARG A 89 -10.54 -6.37 -7.11
N ALA A 90 -10.77 -7.25 -8.07
CA ALA A 90 -11.95 -8.11 -8.07
C ALA A 90 -11.93 -9.08 -6.88
N LYS A 91 -10.82 -9.83 -6.73
CA LYS A 91 -10.59 -10.75 -5.60
C LYS A 91 -10.69 -10.03 -4.25
N GLN A 92 -10.04 -8.88 -4.11
CA GLN A 92 -10.06 -8.11 -2.85
C GLN A 92 -11.45 -7.56 -2.51
N ARG A 93 -12.28 -7.23 -3.52
CA ARG A 93 -13.69 -6.85 -3.28
C ARG A 93 -14.52 -8.04 -2.78
N ALA A 94 -14.34 -9.23 -3.37
CA ALA A 94 -15.03 -10.44 -2.94
C ALA A 94 -14.65 -10.81 -1.49
N LEU A 95 -13.35 -10.91 -1.19
CA LEU A 95 -12.85 -11.18 0.16
C LEU A 95 -13.34 -10.16 1.19
N LYS A 96 -13.47 -8.88 0.79
CA LYS A 96 -14.01 -7.84 1.66
C LYS A 96 -15.50 -8.05 1.92
N ARG A 97 -16.29 -8.42 0.92
CA ARG A 97 -17.72 -8.72 1.10
C ARG A 97 -17.90 -9.90 2.04
N GLU A 98 -17.18 -10.99 1.81
CA GLU A 98 -17.15 -12.16 2.68
C GLU A 98 -16.82 -11.79 4.13
N TRP A 99 -15.73 -11.04 4.35
CA TRP A 99 -15.33 -10.61 5.69
C TRP A 99 -16.42 -9.82 6.44
N PHE A 100 -17.17 -8.98 5.72
CA PHE A 100 -18.26 -8.17 6.31
C PHE A 100 -19.64 -8.86 6.23
N GLY A 101 -19.71 -10.13 5.82
CA GLY A 101 -20.97 -10.88 5.71
C GLY A 101 -21.92 -10.35 4.62
N GLN A 102 -21.38 -9.77 3.55
CA GLN A 102 -22.13 -9.16 2.44
C GLN A 102 -22.22 -10.07 1.20
N LEU A 103 -22.08 -11.38 1.36
CA LEU A 103 -22.23 -12.33 0.26
C LEU A 103 -23.70 -12.42 -0.16
N ASN A 104 -23.94 -12.53 -1.46
CA ASN A 104 -25.29 -12.80 -1.96
C ASN A 104 -25.57 -14.32 -1.87
N LEU A 105 -26.85 -14.70 -1.70
CA LEU A 105 -27.26 -16.11 -1.58
C LEU A 105 -26.87 -16.98 -2.79
N MET A 106 -26.68 -16.38 -3.96
CA MET A 106 -26.30 -17.12 -5.18
C MET A 106 -24.82 -17.52 -5.16
N GLU A 107 -23.93 -16.69 -4.62
CA GLU A 107 -22.50 -16.96 -4.46
C GLU A 107 -22.19 -17.96 -3.33
N ALA A 108 -23.15 -18.24 -2.46
CA ALA A 108 -22.98 -19.14 -1.30
C ALA A 108 -23.51 -20.57 -1.52
N MET A 109 -24.08 -20.85 -2.71
CA MET A 109 -24.77 -22.12 -3.04
C MET A 109 -24.13 -22.89 -4.21
N GLU A 110 -22.96 -22.46 -4.69
CA GLU A 110 -22.08 -23.18 -5.63
C GLU A 110 -20.85 -23.74 -4.88
#